data_AF-A0A925DVC5-F1
#
_entry.id   AF-A0A925DVC5-F1
#
_cell.length_a   1.000
_cell.length_b   1.000
_cell.length_c   1.000
_cell.angle_alpha   90.00
_cell.angle_beta   90.00
_cell.angle_gamma   90.00
#
_symmetry.space_group_name_H-M   'P 1'
#
loop_
_entity.id
_entity.type
_entity.pdbx_description
1 polymer ?
#
loop_
_entity_poly.entity_id
_entity_poly.type
_entity_poly.pdbx_seq_one_letter_code
_entity_poly.pdbx_strand_id
1 'polypeptide(L)'
;MSSFKILCDKKKVRPGESFPLTLEIRRRNGKTYFADEKEEASTNLKQKQNWGDFDVIVKGGSIEKGVLYVSKDMRTFSEGKNIEVTITHKILKKKTQKLIFPVDFNGESDFNFGGGEGFDGDKGKRGFRIFFREGVSGGSGSSGSDGINGEDIVVYIKLFSTEMSADTFIKVYIKSVAKDTSVVFIHNIQKFPLKISANGGDGGDGANGGTGSNGKYARDGTNNWPGRSAGNGGDGGNGGNGGNAGNAGVITIYIEIEAEKFLQKIKLENKPGLAGKAGKGGYGGSGGSGSNQYPRGQDGRNGADGIPGKEGIVAPGPGIMVVEKIQVIY
;
A
#
# COMPACT_ATOMS: atom_id res chain seq x y z
N MET A 1 -4.30 -2.49 -49.76
CA MET A 1 -3.63 -1.47 -48.93
C MET A 1 -2.17 -1.35 -49.37
N SER A 2 -1.60 -0.14 -49.37
CA SER A 2 -0.30 0.17 -49.98
C SER A 2 0.82 0.15 -48.95
N SER A 3 0.57 0.69 -47.76
CA SER A 3 1.52 0.75 -46.65
C SER A 3 0.78 1.02 -45.33
N PHE A 4 1.45 0.77 -44.22
CA PHE A 4 1.12 1.42 -42.94
C PHE A 4 2.39 2.08 -42.40
N LYS A 5 2.27 2.94 -41.39
CA LYS A 5 3.36 3.45 -40.55
C LYS A 5 2.87 3.62 -39.13
N ILE A 6 3.74 3.43 -38.16
CA ILE A 6 3.42 3.71 -36.76
C ILE A 6 3.75 5.18 -36.48
N LEU A 7 2.80 5.89 -35.88
CA LEU A 7 2.96 7.23 -35.38
C LEU A 7 3.16 7.12 -33.86
N CYS A 8 4.38 7.42 -33.43
CA CYS A 8 4.73 7.51 -32.01
C CYS A 8 5.83 8.56 -31.85
N ASP A 9 5.58 9.51 -30.96
CA ASP A 9 6.41 10.65 -30.61
C ASP A 9 7.32 10.36 -29.40
N LYS A 10 7.11 9.23 -28.72
CA LYS A 10 8.00 8.77 -27.63
C LYS A 10 9.37 8.38 -28.17
N LYS A 11 10.40 9.02 -27.62
CA LYS A 11 11.81 8.71 -27.90
C LYS A 11 12.45 7.77 -26.89
N LYS A 12 11.91 7.72 -25.67
CA LYS A 12 12.33 6.86 -24.55
C LYS A 12 11.10 6.53 -23.72
N VAL A 13 11.18 5.45 -22.94
CA VAL A 13 10.08 4.96 -22.12
C VAL A 13 10.55 4.53 -20.74
N ARG A 14 9.73 4.69 -19.71
CA ARG A 14 10.07 4.28 -18.35
C ARG A 14 9.41 2.94 -17.98
N PRO A 15 10.03 2.13 -17.11
CA PRO A 15 9.38 0.99 -16.50
C PRO A 15 8.00 1.33 -15.90
N GLY A 16 6.97 0.56 -16.24
CA GLY A 16 5.61 0.79 -15.76
C GLY A 16 4.85 1.94 -16.43
N GLU A 17 5.46 2.66 -17.38
CA GLU A 17 4.78 3.66 -18.20
C GLU A 17 3.81 2.99 -19.18
N SER A 18 2.71 3.68 -19.51
CA SER A 18 1.87 3.32 -20.63
C SER A 18 1.63 4.50 -21.57
N PHE A 19 1.47 4.23 -22.86
CA PHE A 19 1.17 5.25 -23.86
C PHE A 19 0.52 4.67 -25.12
N PRO A 20 -0.31 5.45 -25.83
CA PRO A 20 -0.96 4.99 -27.04
C PRO A 20 0.03 4.92 -28.21
N LEU A 21 -0.15 3.90 -29.05
CA LEU A 21 0.41 3.83 -30.39
C LEU A 21 -0.69 4.16 -31.40
N THR A 22 -0.35 4.89 -32.46
CA THR A 22 -1.29 5.16 -33.56
C THR A 22 -0.75 4.54 -34.85
N LEU A 23 -1.58 3.81 -35.57
CA LEU A 23 -1.22 3.28 -36.90
C LEU A 23 -1.83 4.16 -37.98
N GLU A 24 -1.02 4.71 -38.89
CA GLU A 24 -1.49 5.34 -40.12
C GLU A 24 -1.44 4.31 -41.26
N ILE A 25 -2.58 4.06 -41.89
CA ILE A 25 -2.77 3.03 -42.91
C ILE A 25 -3.15 3.70 -44.23
N ARG A 26 -2.35 3.52 -45.28
CA ARG A 26 -2.63 4.07 -46.61
C ARG A 26 -3.08 2.98 -47.58
N ARG A 27 -4.26 3.13 -48.18
CA ARG A 27 -4.79 2.21 -49.21
C ARG A 27 -4.37 2.60 -50.63
N ARG A 28 -4.58 1.69 -51.60
CA ARG A 28 -4.18 1.89 -53.02
C ARG A 28 -4.94 3.04 -53.67
N ASN A 29 -6.14 3.34 -53.18
CA ASN A 29 -6.97 4.46 -53.63
C ASN A 29 -6.58 5.81 -52.98
N GLY A 30 -5.44 5.90 -52.29
CA GLY A 30 -4.98 7.12 -51.63
C GLY A 30 -5.66 7.44 -50.28
N LYS A 31 -6.70 6.70 -49.87
CA LYS A 31 -7.36 6.92 -48.58
C LYS A 31 -6.47 6.51 -47.41
N THR A 32 -6.49 7.31 -46.35
CA THR A 32 -5.75 7.10 -45.11
C THR A 32 -6.70 6.75 -43.97
N TYR A 33 -6.35 5.73 -43.19
CA TYR A 33 -7.10 5.21 -42.05
C TYR A 33 -6.21 5.27 -40.81
N PHE A 34 -6.81 5.36 -39.64
CA PHE A 34 -6.10 5.34 -38.37
C PHE A 34 -6.63 4.22 -37.48
N ALA A 35 -5.72 3.57 -36.74
CA ALA A 35 -6.05 2.72 -35.61
C ALA A 35 -5.43 3.34 -34.35
N ASP A 36 -6.28 3.80 -33.43
CA ASP A 36 -5.93 4.47 -32.18
C ASP A 36 -6.74 3.89 -31.00
N GLU A 37 -6.46 4.37 -29.78
CA GLU A 37 -7.06 3.90 -28.52
C GLU A 37 -8.54 4.31 -28.37
N LYS A 38 -8.90 5.49 -28.89
CA LYS A 38 -10.23 6.09 -28.64
C LYS A 38 -11.28 5.44 -29.52
N GLU A 39 -11.98 4.48 -28.93
CA GLU A 39 -13.10 3.83 -29.61
C GLU A 39 -14.32 4.77 -29.81
N GLU A 40 -14.34 5.92 -29.13
CA GLU A 40 -15.45 6.88 -29.11
C GLU A 40 -15.52 7.81 -30.33
N ALA A 41 -16.58 7.63 -31.11
CA ALA A 41 -17.37 8.63 -31.83
C ALA A 41 -16.66 9.91 -32.33
N SER A 42 -15.63 9.78 -33.15
CA SER A 42 -15.21 10.89 -34.02
C SER A 42 -16.27 11.07 -35.11
N THR A 43 -17.05 12.15 -35.02
CA THR A 43 -18.08 12.57 -35.98
C THR A 43 -17.51 13.00 -37.35
N ASN A 44 -16.20 12.97 -37.54
CA ASN A 44 -15.54 13.40 -38.76
C ASN A 44 -14.87 12.24 -39.48
N LEU A 45 -15.64 11.47 -40.27
CA LEU A 45 -15.31 10.73 -41.52
C LEU A 45 -13.91 10.09 -41.72
N LYS A 46 -13.09 9.91 -40.69
CA LYS A 46 -11.84 9.16 -40.74
C LYS A 46 -12.19 7.70 -40.54
N GLN A 47 -12.15 6.98 -41.65
CA GLN A 47 -12.48 5.57 -41.70
C GLN A 47 -11.55 4.81 -40.75
N LYS A 48 -12.14 4.13 -39.76
CA LYS A 48 -11.48 3.47 -38.62
C LYS A 48 -11.03 2.06 -39.00
N GLN A 49 -9.86 1.64 -38.53
CA GLN A 49 -9.38 0.26 -38.67
C GLN A 49 -9.21 -0.36 -37.28
N ASN A 50 -9.58 -1.63 -37.12
CA ASN A 50 -9.46 -2.34 -35.85
C ASN A 50 -8.02 -2.87 -35.67
N TRP A 51 -7.48 -2.78 -34.45
CA TRP A 51 -6.23 -3.43 -34.05
C TRP A 51 -6.22 -4.95 -34.31
N GLY A 52 -7.40 -5.58 -34.37
CA GLY A 52 -7.58 -6.99 -34.70
C GLY A 52 -6.99 -7.44 -36.04
N ASP A 53 -6.71 -6.52 -36.97
CA ASP A 53 -6.06 -6.82 -38.26
C ASP A 53 -4.53 -6.98 -38.18
N PHE A 54 -3.96 -6.77 -36.99
CA PHE A 54 -2.52 -6.80 -36.74
C PHE A 54 -2.15 -7.87 -35.72
N ASP A 55 -1.00 -8.51 -35.95
CA ASP A 55 -0.28 -9.26 -34.93
C ASP A 55 0.76 -8.34 -34.30
N VAL A 56 0.66 -8.13 -33.00
CA VAL A 56 1.58 -7.25 -32.26
C VAL A 56 2.34 -8.08 -31.23
N ILE A 57 3.66 -8.06 -31.34
CA ILE A 57 4.57 -8.71 -30.40
C ILE A 57 5.34 -7.60 -29.68
N VAL A 58 5.25 -7.57 -28.36
CA VAL A 58 5.97 -6.64 -27.50
C VAL A 58 6.97 -7.43 -26.66
N LYS A 59 8.27 -7.08 -26.75
CA LYS A 59 9.29 -7.55 -25.82
C LYS A 59 9.54 -6.47 -24.77
N GLY A 60 9.47 -6.85 -23.48
CA GLY A 60 9.57 -5.93 -22.34
C GLY A 60 8.26 -5.24 -21.95
N GLY A 61 7.10 -5.74 -22.39
CA GLY A 61 5.80 -5.14 -22.09
C GLY A 61 4.63 -5.91 -22.70
N SER A 62 3.47 -5.28 -22.72
CA SER A 62 2.26 -5.76 -23.38
C SER A 62 1.60 -4.64 -24.18
N ILE A 63 0.61 -4.98 -24.99
CA ILE A 63 -0.24 -4.00 -25.67
C ILE A 63 -1.69 -4.42 -25.51
N GLU A 64 -2.56 -3.46 -25.21
CA GLU A 64 -4.01 -3.68 -25.15
C GLU A 64 -4.71 -2.51 -25.83
N LYS A 65 -5.56 -2.79 -26.83
CA LYS A 65 -6.33 -1.79 -27.58
C LYS A 65 -5.48 -0.61 -28.10
N GLY A 66 -4.26 -0.89 -28.52
CA GLY A 66 -3.32 0.11 -29.02
C GLY A 66 -2.54 0.88 -27.96
N VAL A 67 -2.77 0.62 -26.67
CA VAL A 67 -1.99 1.17 -25.57
C VAL A 67 -0.85 0.22 -25.24
N LEU A 68 0.39 0.70 -25.38
CA LEU A 68 1.57 -0.02 -24.97
C LEU A 68 1.75 0.12 -23.46
N TYR A 69 1.93 -0.99 -22.75
CA TYR A 69 2.26 -1.04 -21.33
C TYR A 69 3.67 -1.57 -21.16
N VAL A 70 4.56 -0.74 -20.63
CA VAL A 70 5.96 -1.11 -20.38
C VAL A 70 6.03 -1.91 -19.09
N SER A 71 6.66 -3.08 -19.14
CA SER A 71 6.78 -3.95 -17.97
C SER A 71 7.51 -3.25 -16.82
N LYS A 72 7.05 -3.47 -15.59
CA LYS A 72 7.80 -3.10 -14.38
C LYS A 72 8.89 -4.12 -14.07
N ASP A 73 8.74 -5.34 -14.56
CA ASP A 73 9.66 -6.45 -14.29
C ASP A 73 10.80 -6.47 -15.31
N MET A 74 11.98 -6.07 -14.85
CA MET A 74 13.16 -5.97 -15.71
C MET A 74 13.64 -7.32 -16.26
N ARG A 75 13.17 -8.46 -15.73
CA ARG A 75 13.47 -9.79 -16.30
C ARG A 75 12.91 -9.96 -17.71
N THR A 76 11.85 -9.22 -18.04
CA THR A 76 11.14 -9.33 -19.32
C THR A 76 11.80 -8.55 -20.48
N PHE A 77 12.85 -7.78 -20.18
CA PHE A 77 13.55 -6.94 -21.15
C PHE A 77 14.69 -7.73 -21.79
N SER A 78 14.86 -7.60 -23.11
CA SER A 78 16.05 -8.11 -23.81
C SER A 78 17.30 -7.39 -23.29
N GLU A 79 18.00 -8.03 -22.35
CA GLU A 79 19.23 -7.54 -21.72
C GLU A 79 19.14 -6.11 -21.16
N GLY A 80 17.94 -5.65 -20.80
CA GLY A 80 17.72 -4.36 -20.14
C GLY A 80 18.00 -3.12 -21.00
N LYS A 81 17.89 -3.21 -22.34
CA LYS A 81 18.26 -2.08 -23.21
C LYS A 81 17.07 -1.37 -23.86
N ASN A 82 16.12 -2.12 -24.42
CA ASN A 82 15.03 -1.53 -25.21
C ASN A 82 13.70 -2.29 -25.07
N ILE A 83 12.60 -1.57 -25.29
CA ILE A 83 11.31 -2.17 -25.64
C ILE A 83 11.25 -2.35 -27.15
N GLU A 84 10.98 -3.58 -27.59
CA GLU A 84 10.82 -3.89 -29.01
C GLU A 84 9.35 -4.16 -29.31
N VAL A 85 8.76 -3.36 -30.18
CA VAL A 85 7.39 -3.55 -30.66
C VAL A 85 7.45 -3.97 -32.13
N THR A 86 6.99 -5.17 -32.43
CA THR A 86 6.89 -5.69 -33.80
C THR A 86 5.43 -5.79 -34.20
N ILE A 87 5.03 -5.04 -35.22
CA ILE A 87 3.65 -5.00 -35.72
C ILE A 87 3.63 -5.59 -37.12
N THR A 88 2.86 -6.67 -37.30
CA THR A 88 2.71 -7.37 -38.57
C THR A 88 1.27 -7.32 -39.03
N HIS A 89 1.01 -6.89 -40.26
CA HIS A 89 -0.35 -6.91 -40.79
C HIS A 89 -0.74 -8.33 -41.26
N LYS A 90 -1.84 -8.89 -40.73
CA LYS A 90 -2.26 -10.29 -40.96
C LYS A 90 -2.47 -10.64 -42.44
N ILE A 91 -3.20 -9.79 -43.16
CA ILE A 91 -3.61 -10.06 -44.55
C ILE A 91 -2.51 -9.70 -45.58
N LEU A 92 -1.67 -8.69 -45.31
CA LEU A 92 -0.84 -8.05 -46.33
C LEU A 92 0.59 -8.61 -46.42
N LYS A 93 0.72 -9.92 -46.65
CA LYS A 93 2.01 -10.60 -46.93
C LYS A 93 3.14 -10.15 -45.99
N LYS A 94 2.91 -10.20 -44.67
CA LYS A 94 3.95 -9.98 -43.65
C LYS A 94 4.64 -8.61 -43.69
N LYS A 95 3.97 -7.54 -44.15
CA LYS A 95 4.51 -6.19 -43.91
C LYS A 95 4.65 -5.98 -42.41
N THR A 96 5.89 -5.81 -41.97
CA THR A 96 6.28 -5.76 -40.58
C THR A 96 6.94 -4.41 -40.30
N GLN A 97 6.60 -3.81 -39.16
CA GLN A 97 7.31 -2.66 -38.63
C GLN A 97 7.85 -2.98 -37.25
N LYS A 98 9.07 -2.52 -37.00
CA LYS A 98 9.74 -2.65 -35.72
C LYS A 98 9.98 -1.27 -35.13
N LEU A 99 9.51 -1.06 -33.91
CA LEU A 99 9.88 0.08 -33.08
C LEU A 99 10.80 -0.39 -31.96
N ILE A 100 11.77 0.44 -31.63
CA ILE A 100 12.73 0.21 -30.57
C ILE A 100 12.70 1.46 -29.69
N PHE A 101 12.26 1.30 -28.44
CA PHE A 101 12.25 2.37 -27.46
C PHE A 101 13.35 2.15 -26.42
N PRO A 102 14.36 3.01 -26.34
CA PRO A 102 15.31 3.01 -25.23
C PRO A 102 14.58 3.17 -23.90
N VAL A 103 14.97 2.36 -22.91
CA VAL A 103 14.41 2.46 -21.57
C VAL A 103 15.14 3.54 -20.79
N ASP A 104 14.38 4.45 -20.19
CA ASP A 104 14.86 5.49 -19.28
C ASP A 104 14.79 4.96 -17.84
N PHE A 105 15.95 4.63 -17.27
CA PHE A 105 16.09 4.20 -15.87
C PHE A 105 16.31 5.37 -14.90
N ASN A 106 16.12 6.61 -15.35
CA ASN A 106 16.19 7.78 -14.48
C ASN A 106 14.88 7.91 -13.70
N GLY A 107 14.91 7.47 -12.44
CA GLY A 107 13.83 7.65 -11.49
C GLY A 107 14.31 7.34 -10.08
N GLU A 108 13.65 7.93 -9.09
CA GLU A 108 13.80 7.47 -7.71
C GLU A 108 13.29 6.04 -7.59
N SER A 109 13.95 5.24 -6.77
CA SER A 109 13.53 3.87 -6.50
C SER A 109 13.46 3.69 -5.00
N ASP A 110 12.23 3.54 -4.52
CA ASP A 110 11.89 3.33 -3.12
C ASP A 110 11.21 1.98 -2.98
N PHE A 111 11.85 1.06 -2.27
CA PHE A 111 11.34 -0.28 -2.03
C PHE A 111 10.95 -0.41 -0.57
N ASN A 112 9.63 -0.48 -0.35
CA ASN A 112 9.05 -0.62 0.97
C ASN A 112 8.62 -2.08 1.20
N PHE A 113 9.34 -2.73 2.11
CA PHE A 113 9.05 -4.05 2.67
C PHE A 113 8.65 -3.93 4.15
N GLY A 114 8.21 -2.75 4.55
CA GLY A 114 7.70 -2.50 5.90
C GLY A 114 6.35 -3.17 6.13
N GLY A 115 6.08 -3.48 7.39
CA GLY A 115 4.79 -3.99 7.82
C GLY A 115 3.72 -2.89 7.82
N GLY A 116 2.46 -3.29 7.64
CA GLY A 116 1.32 -2.40 7.77
C GLY A 116 1.05 -2.00 9.21
N GLU A 117 0.49 -0.81 9.39
CA GLU A 117 0.03 -0.29 10.67
C GLU A 117 -1.19 -1.06 11.19
N GLY A 118 -1.30 -1.12 12.52
CA GLY A 118 -2.48 -1.58 13.21
C GLY A 118 -3.60 -0.54 13.17
N PHE A 119 -4.84 -1.01 13.28
CA PHE A 119 -6.03 -0.17 13.30
C PHE A 119 -6.37 0.25 14.72
N ASP A 120 -6.75 1.52 14.89
CA ASP A 120 -7.28 2.02 16.15
C ASP A 120 -8.61 1.34 16.51
N GLY A 121 -8.88 1.24 17.81
CA GLY A 121 -10.14 0.76 18.31
C GLY A 121 -11.29 1.77 18.17
N ASP A 122 -12.52 1.24 18.24
CA ASP A 122 -13.76 1.99 18.27
C ASP A 122 -14.18 2.37 19.69
N LYS A 123 -14.59 3.62 19.86
CA LYS A 123 -15.03 4.15 21.15
C LYS A 123 -16.26 3.44 21.68
N GLY A 124 -16.25 3.20 22.98
CA GLY A 124 -17.39 2.68 23.71
C GLY A 124 -18.58 3.63 23.64
N LYS A 125 -19.77 3.07 23.40
CA LYS A 125 -21.00 3.86 23.34
C LYS A 125 -21.36 4.38 24.73
N ARG A 126 -21.78 5.64 24.81
CA ARG A 126 -22.37 6.15 26.06
C ARG A 126 -23.66 5.39 26.35
N GLY A 127 -23.90 5.09 27.62
CA GLY A 127 -25.18 4.59 28.06
C GLY A 127 -26.25 5.62 27.72
N PHE A 128 -27.17 5.27 26.83
CA PHE A 128 -28.29 6.15 26.48
C PHE A 128 -29.57 5.59 27.06
N ARG A 129 -30.33 6.48 27.71
CA ARG A 129 -31.47 6.10 28.50
C ARG A 129 -32.73 6.78 27.98
N ILE A 130 -33.72 5.96 27.61
CA ILE A 130 -35.02 6.47 27.13
C ILE A 130 -36.13 6.14 28.13
N PHE A 131 -36.27 4.89 28.60
CA PHE A 131 -37.45 4.48 29.38
C PHE A 131 -37.17 3.99 30.81
N PHE A 132 -36.04 3.33 31.07
CA PHE A 132 -35.77 2.64 32.36
C PHE A 132 -35.45 3.58 33.55
N ARG A 133 -35.64 3.09 34.79
CA ARG A 133 -35.29 3.78 36.06
C ARG A 133 -33.89 3.49 36.55
N GLU A 134 -33.25 2.45 36.03
CA GLU A 134 -31.81 2.16 36.15
C GLU A 134 -31.03 2.85 35.04
N GLY A 135 -29.82 3.29 35.36
CA GLY A 135 -28.87 3.80 34.41
C GLY A 135 -28.42 2.66 33.49
N VAL A 136 -28.22 3.00 32.22
CA VAL A 136 -27.65 2.09 31.22
C VAL A 136 -26.14 2.24 31.27
N SER A 137 -25.43 1.12 31.39
CA SER A 137 -23.96 1.11 31.37
C SER A 137 -23.41 1.61 30.04
N GLY A 138 -22.23 2.21 30.07
CA GLY A 138 -21.47 2.51 28.87
C GLY A 138 -20.91 1.23 28.25
N GLY A 139 -20.79 1.21 26.93
CA GLY A 139 -20.10 0.14 26.22
C GLY A 139 -18.58 0.28 26.38
N SER A 140 -17.86 -0.83 26.37
CA SER A 140 -16.39 -0.80 26.36
C SER A 140 -15.86 -0.24 25.04
N GLY A 141 -14.71 0.42 25.08
CA GLY A 141 -13.93 0.71 23.88
C GLY A 141 -13.26 -0.57 23.38
N SER A 142 -13.12 -0.72 22.07
CA SER A 142 -12.38 -1.86 21.52
C SER A 142 -10.88 -1.61 21.59
N SER A 143 -10.10 -2.69 21.63
CA SER A 143 -8.65 -2.62 21.52
C SER A 143 -8.24 -2.18 20.10
N GLY A 144 -7.07 -1.57 20.00
CA GLY A 144 -6.38 -1.42 18.72
C GLY A 144 -5.78 -2.75 18.27
N SER A 145 -5.52 -2.90 16.97
CA SER A 145 -4.86 -4.09 16.43
C SER A 145 -3.35 -3.95 16.44
N ASP A 146 -2.65 -5.08 16.46
CA ASP A 146 -1.20 -5.10 16.35
C ASP A 146 -0.74 -4.57 14.98
N GLY A 147 0.44 -3.94 14.96
CA GLY A 147 1.18 -3.63 13.75
C GLY A 147 1.85 -4.89 13.18
N ILE A 148 2.09 -4.89 11.87
CA ILE A 148 2.69 -6.03 11.17
C ILE A 148 4.22 -5.87 11.18
N ASN A 149 4.94 -6.98 11.28
CA ASN A 149 6.40 -6.97 11.18
C ASN A 149 6.86 -6.53 9.78
N GLY A 150 8.00 -5.83 9.73
CA GLY A 150 8.75 -5.65 8.49
C GLY A 150 9.27 -6.98 7.96
N GLU A 151 9.46 -7.08 6.65
CA GLU A 151 9.92 -8.33 6.04
C GLU A 151 11.44 -8.48 6.13
N ASP A 152 11.88 -9.71 6.39
CA ASP A 152 13.28 -10.07 6.19
C ASP A 152 13.55 -10.16 4.68
N ILE A 153 14.58 -9.44 4.22
CA ILE A 153 14.94 -9.35 2.81
C ILE A 153 16.42 -9.60 2.57
N VAL A 154 16.69 -10.18 1.40
CA VAL A 154 18.03 -10.31 0.85
C VAL A 154 18.13 -9.49 -0.43
N VAL A 155 19.12 -8.61 -0.49
CA VAL A 155 19.37 -7.68 -1.59
C VAL A 155 20.69 -8.07 -2.25
N TYR A 156 20.67 -8.20 -3.57
CA TYR A 156 21.84 -8.46 -4.38
C TYR A 156 22.05 -7.30 -5.35
N ILE A 157 23.24 -6.70 -5.31
CA ILE A 157 23.57 -5.51 -6.09
C ILE A 157 24.80 -5.79 -6.93
N LYS A 158 24.66 -5.55 -8.23
CA LYS A 158 25.78 -5.60 -9.17
C LYS A 158 25.80 -4.43 -10.12
N LEU A 159 26.97 -4.11 -10.65
CA LEU A 159 27.12 -3.05 -11.63
C LEU A 159 26.43 -3.45 -12.93
N PHE A 160 25.70 -2.50 -13.53
CA PHE A 160 25.03 -2.68 -14.82
C PHE A 160 25.51 -1.60 -15.77
N SER A 161 26.26 -2.00 -16.79
CA SER A 161 26.70 -1.13 -17.87
C SER A 161 25.83 -1.33 -19.10
N THR A 162 25.48 -0.23 -19.75
CA THR A 162 24.82 -0.23 -21.06
C THR A 162 25.64 0.60 -22.04
N GLU A 163 25.79 0.15 -23.28
CA GLU A 163 26.45 0.90 -24.35
C GLU A 163 25.73 2.21 -24.70
N MET A 164 24.46 2.35 -24.28
CA MET A 164 23.59 3.45 -24.66
C MET A 164 23.71 4.69 -23.76
N SER A 165 24.48 4.61 -22.68
CA SER A 165 24.67 5.72 -21.74
C SER A 165 26.04 5.67 -21.08
N ALA A 166 26.63 6.85 -20.85
CA ALA A 166 27.82 6.98 -20.01
C ALA A 166 27.49 6.90 -18.50
N ASP A 167 26.20 6.93 -18.14
CA ASP A 167 25.74 6.78 -16.75
C ASP A 167 26.06 5.37 -16.24
N THR A 168 26.41 5.28 -14.96
CA THR A 168 26.55 4.00 -14.26
C THR A 168 25.24 3.59 -13.61
N PHE A 169 24.78 2.38 -13.94
CA PHE A 169 23.61 1.79 -13.30
C PHE A 169 24.02 0.63 -12.41
N ILE A 170 23.13 0.26 -11.50
CA ILE A 170 23.19 -0.99 -10.76
C ILE A 170 21.97 -1.84 -11.11
N LYS A 171 22.16 -3.15 -11.21
CA LYS A 171 21.08 -4.12 -11.22
C LYS A 171 20.87 -4.60 -9.79
N VAL A 172 19.66 -4.46 -9.30
CA VAL A 172 19.28 -4.82 -7.93
C VAL A 172 18.24 -5.93 -8.00
N TYR A 173 18.49 -6.99 -7.23
CA TYR A 173 17.55 -8.08 -7.02
C TYR A 173 17.22 -8.15 -5.54
N ILE A 174 15.95 -8.03 -5.19
CA ILE A 174 15.48 -8.10 -3.80
C ILE A 174 14.56 -9.31 -3.67
N LYS A 175 14.83 -10.16 -2.68
CA LYS A 175 14.01 -11.32 -2.34
C LYS A 175 13.47 -11.16 -0.92
N SER A 176 12.16 -11.30 -0.78
CA SER A 176 11.51 -11.50 0.53
C SER A 176 11.75 -12.92 1.00
N VAL A 177 12.30 -13.09 2.20
CA VAL A 177 12.55 -14.40 2.79
C VAL A 177 11.25 -15.11 3.12
N ALA A 178 10.24 -14.37 3.61
CA ALA A 178 8.98 -14.95 4.07
C ALA A 178 7.98 -15.23 2.93
N LYS A 179 7.89 -14.35 1.93
CA LYS A 179 6.85 -14.41 0.89
C LYS A 179 7.27 -15.16 -0.38
N ASP A 180 8.54 -15.52 -0.49
CA ASP A 180 9.18 -16.03 -1.72
C ASP A 180 8.92 -15.15 -2.96
N THR A 181 8.65 -13.87 -2.73
CA THR A 181 8.50 -12.87 -3.79
C THR A 181 9.85 -12.23 -4.08
N SER A 182 10.04 -11.80 -5.32
CA SER A 182 11.25 -11.09 -5.70
C SER A 182 11.00 -10.02 -6.75
N VAL A 183 11.86 -9.00 -6.72
CA VAL A 183 11.82 -7.87 -7.63
C VAL A 183 13.22 -7.68 -8.23
N VAL A 184 13.29 -7.48 -9.54
CA VAL A 184 14.52 -7.13 -10.26
C VAL A 184 14.34 -5.77 -10.91
N PHE A 185 15.27 -4.86 -10.68
CA PHE A 185 15.26 -3.54 -11.34
C PHE A 185 16.67 -3.04 -11.66
N ILE A 186 16.73 -2.01 -12.52
CA ILE A 186 17.94 -1.29 -12.89
C ILE A 186 17.79 0.14 -12.38
N HIS A 187 18.81 0.66 -11.69
CA HIS A 187 18.75 1.94 -11.03
C HIS A 187 19.96 2.82 -11.38
N ASN A 188 19.69 4.09 -11.71
CA ASN A 188 20.75 5.07 -11.95
C ASN A 188 21.28 5.62 -10.61
N ILE A 189 22.20 4.87 -10.02
CA ILE A 189 22.80 5.19 -8.71
C ILE A 189 23.66 6.46 -8.73
N GLN A 190 24.03 6.98 -9.91
CA GLN A 190 24.77 8.24 -9.98
C GLN A 190 23.86 9.43 -9.68
N LYS A 191 22.63 9.41 -10.18
CA LYS A 191 21.68 10.53 -10.10
C LYS A 191 20.75 10.45 -8.89
N PHE A 192 20.34 9.26 -8.49
CA PHE A 192 19.36 9.07 -7.41
C PHE A 192 19.92 8.13 -6.34
N PRO A 193 19.60 8.35 -5.05
CA PRO A 193 19.88 7.36 -4.02
C PRO A 193 18.90 6.18 -4.13
N LEU A 194 19.39 4.98 -3.84
CA LEU A 194 18.56 3.79 -3.70
C LEU A 194 18.02 3.73 -2.27
N LYS A 195 16.69 3.66 -2.08
CA LYS A 195 16.07 3.51 -0.76
C LYS A 195 15.45 2.12 -0.62
N ILE A 196 15.76 1.42 0.47
CA ILE A 196 15.18 0.14 0.82
C ILE A 196 14.79 0.18 2.29
N SER A 197 13.53 -0.12 2.60
CA SER A 197 13.00 -0.14 3.95
C SER A 197 12.34 -1.47 4.29
N ALA A 198 12.49 -1.90 5.54
CA ALA A 198 11.90 -3.10 6.14
C ALA A 198 11.42 -2.77 7.56
N ASN A 199 10.71 -1.65 7.72
CA ASN A 199 10.28 -1.16 9.03
C ASN A 199 9.12 -2.01 9.60
N GLY A 200 9.02 -2.13 10.91
CA GLY A 200 7.80 -2.63 11.57
C GLY A 200 6.68 -1.60 11.48
N GLY A 201 5.43 -2.06 11.41
CA GLY A 201 4.25 -1.20 11.47
C GLY A 201 3.88 -0.84 12.91
N ASP A 202 3.31 0.34 13.12
CA ASP A 202 2.86 0.79 14.43
C ASP A 202 1.63 -0.02 14.90
N GLY A 203 1.48 -0.22 16.21
CA GLY A 203 0.26 -0.79 16.78
C GLY A 203 -0.84 0.27 16.91
N GLY A 204 -2.10 -0.12 16.71
CA GLY A 204 -3.25 0.79 16.81
C GLY A 204 -3.58 1.17 18.25
N ASP A 205 -4.12 2.37 18.45
CA ASP A 205 -4.53 2.85 19.77
C ASP A 205 -5.81 2.15 20.25
N GLY A 206 -5.84 1.77 21.52
CA GLY A 206 -7.05 1.30 22.20
C GLY A 206 -8.05 2.43 22.43
N ALA A 207 -9.33 2.13 22.32
CA ALA A 207 -10.37 3.16 22.41
C ALA A 207 -10.89 3.38 23.82
N ASN A 208 -11.36 4.58 24.12
CA ASN A 208 -11.96 4.87 25.41
C ASN A 208 -13.30 4.15 25.59
N GLY A 209 -13.57 3.70 26.82
CA GLY A 209 -14.87 3.22 27.25
C GLY A 209 -15.92 4.31 27.32
N GLY A 210 -17.17 3.91 27.13
CA GLY A 210 -18.32 4.79 27.20
C GLY A 210 -18.73 5.10 28.64
N THR A 211 -19.25 6.30 28.87
CA THR A 211 -19.79 6.69 30.18
C THR A 211 -21.14 6.01 30.43
N GLY A 212 -21.33 5.48 31.64
CA GLY A 212 -22.64 5.00 32.11
C GLY A 212 -23.61 6.16 32.37
N SER A 213 -24.90 5.93 32.17
CA SER A 213 -25.93 6.95 32.42
C SER A 213 -26.42 6.94 33.86
N ASN A 214 -26.88 8.09 34.33
CA ASN A 214 -27.38 8.22 35.71
C ASN A 214 -28.70 7.47 35.93
N GLY A 215 -28.96 7.08 37.18
CA GLY A 215 -30.22 6.54 37.69
C GLY A 215 -31.36 7.58 37.72
N LYS A 216 -32.64 7.16 37.77
CA LYS A 216 -33.78 8.10 37.88
C LYS A 216 -34.01 8.38 39.35
N TYR A 217 -34.37 9.62 39.68
CA TYR A 217 -34.77 10.02 41.02
C TYR A 217 -35.96 9.23 41.54
N ALA A 218 -35.97 8.91 42.84
CA ALA A 218 -37.12 8.37 43.54
C ALA A 218 -38.34 9.30 43.42
N ARG A 219 -39.54 8.74 43.57
CA ARG A 219 -40.78 9.51 43.72
C ARG A 219 -41.59 8.89 44.84
N ASP A 220 -41.95 9.68 45.85
CA ASP A 220 -42.89 9.23 46.89
C ASP A 220 -44.26 8.95 46.26
N GLY A 221 -44.99 8.00 46.86
CA GLY A 221 -46.35 7.69 46.41
C GLY A 221 -47.31 8.85 46.69
N THR A 222 -48.35 8.96 45.87
CA THR A 222 -49.53 9.77 46.18
C THR A 222 -50.73 8.85 46.34
N ASN A 223 -51.86 9.36 46.84
CA ASN A 223 -53.07 8.55 47.07
C ASN A 223 -53.57 7.79 45.83
N ASN A 224 -53.18 8.23 44.63
CA ASN A 224 -53.57 7.61 43.36
C ASN A 224 -52.43 6.88 42.62
N TRP A 225 -51.20 6.94 43.12
CA TRP A 225 -50.03 6.35 42.43
C TRP A 225 -49.00 5.79 43.41
N PRO A 226 -48.56 4.53 43.23
CA PRO A 226 -47.50 3.98 44.07
C PRO A 226 -46.19 4.73 43.85
N GLY A 227 -45.44 4.90 44.94
CA GLY A 227 -44.09 5.44 44.91
C GLY A 227 -43.15 4.55 44.10
N ARG A 228 -41.99 5.08 43.75
CA ARG A 228 -40.98 4.37 42.98
C ARG A 228 -39.59 4.68 43.53
N SER A 229 -38.81 3.63 43.78
CA SER A 229 -37.42 3.75 44.23
C SER A 229 -36.55 4.49 43.23
N ALA A 230 -35.51 5.17 43.71
CA ALA A 230 -34.47 5.64 42.82
C ALA A 230 -33.83 4.43 42.12
N GLY A 231 -33.41 4.60 40.87
CA GLY A 231 -32.57 3.58 40.25
C GLY A 231 -31.10 3.93 40.34
N ASN A 232 -30.28 2.92 40.15
CA ASN A 232 -28.84 2.99 40.19
C ASN A 232 -28.29 3.64 38.92
N GLY A 233 -27.08 4.15 38.98
CA GLY A 233 -26.33 4.56 37.80
C GLY A 233 -25.82 3.34 37.04
N GLY A 234 -25.63 3.48 35.73
CA GLY A 234 -25.00 2.47 34.91
C GLY A 234 -23.49 2.54 35.06
N ASP A 235 -22.80 1.40 34.96
CA ASP A 235 -21.34 1.36 35.01
C ASP A 235 -20.72 2.02 33.77
N GLY A 236 -19.50 2.54 33.90
CA GLY A 236 -18.69 2.93 32.75
C GLY A 236 -18.12 1.71 32.04
N GLY A 237 -17.99 1.79 30.73
CA GLY A 237 -17.33 0.75 29.94
C GLY A 237 -15.81 0.79 30.12
N ASN A 238 -15.14 -0.34 29.96
CA ASN A 238 -13.67 -0.38 30.03
C ASN A 238 -13.05 0.26 28.78
N GLY A 239 -11.83 0.79 28.91
CA GLY A 239 -11.00 1.16 27.77
C GLY A 239 -10.44 -0.08 27.06
N GLY A 240 -10.19 0.05 25.75
CA GLY A 240 -9.52 -0.96 24.96
C GLY A 240 -8.01 -0.92 25.17
N ASN A 241 -7.34 -2.05 24.94
CA ASN A 241 -5.88 -2.12 24.97
C ASN A 241 -5.28 -1.53 23.69
N GLY A 242 -4.06 -1.00 23.78
CA GLY A 242 -3.28 -0.66 22.60
C GLY A 242 -2.74 -1.92 21.92
N GLY A 243 -2.61 -1.87 20.59
CA GLY A 243 -1.95 -2.91 19.81
C GLY A 243 -0.44 -2.88 19.99
N ASN A 244 0.19 -4.05 19.94
CA ASN A 244 1.64 -4.15 19.91
C ASN A 244 2.17 -3.67 18.56
N ALA A 245 3.38 -3.10 18.54
CA ALA A 245 4.02 -2.75 17.30
C ALA A 245 4.67 -3.97 16.61
N GLY A 246 4.83 -3.85 15.30
CA GLY A 246 5.60 -4.78 14.50
C GLY A 246 7.11 -4.61 14.73
N ASN A 247 7.82 -5.74 14.68
CA ASN A 247 9.28 -5.75 14.68
C ASN A 247 9.82 -5.25 13.33
N ALA A 248 11.02 -4.68 13.35
CA ALA A 248 11.75 -4.43 12.11
C ALA A 248 12.17 -5.73 11.43
N GLY A 249 12.22 -5.72 10.10
CA GLY A 249 12.81 -6.80 9.30
C GLY A 249 14.32 -6.70 9.21
N VAL A 250 14.96 -7.82 8.90
CA VAL A 250 16.41 -7.90 8.64
C VAL A 250 16.68 -7.58 7.18
N ILE A 251 17.60 -6.65 6.93
CA ILE A 251 18.11 -6.36 5.58
C ILE A 251 19.51 -6.94 5.44
N THR A 252 19.68 -7.93 4.56
CA THR A 252 20.99 -8.48 4.19
C THR A 252 21.36 -8.07 2.78
N ILE A 253 22.53 -7.47 2.57
CA ILE A 253 23.00 -6.99 1.27
C ILE A 253 24.25 -7.76 0.86
N TYR A 254 24.22 -8.30 -0.36
CA TYR A 254 25.38 -8.75 -1.10
C TYR A 254 25.64 -7.76 -2.23
N ILE A 255 26.81 -7.12 -2.21
CA ILE A 255 27.22 -6.18 -3.25
C ILE A 255 28.49 -6.69 -3.93
N GLU A 256 28.50 -6.69 -5.27
CA GLU A 256 29.73 -6.97 -6.01
C GLU A 256 30.77 -5.88 -5.75
N ILE A 257 32.04 -6.26 -5.66
CA ILE A 257 33.15 -5.36 -5.30
C ILE A 257 33.22 -4.11 -6.20
N GLU A 258 32.88 -4.22 -7.48
CA GLU A 258 32.89 -3.09 -8.41
C GLU A 258 31.81 -2.04 -8.09
N ALA A 259 30.74 -2.47 -7.43
CA ALA A 259 29.63 -1.62 -7.00
C ALA A 259 29.80 -1.05 -5.58
N GLU A 260 30.81 -1.51 -4.81
CA GLU A 260 31.05 -1.11 -3.42
C GLU A 260 31.14 0.42 -3.25
N LYS A 261 31.75 1.11 -4.20
CA LYS A 261 31.88 2.58 -4.23
C LYS A 261 30.54 3.33 -4.18
N PHE A 262 29.41 2.65 -4.38
CA PHE A 262 28.08 3.23 -4.33
C PHE A 262 27.34 3.01 -3.01
N LEU A 263 27.94 2.31 -2.03
CA LEU A 263 27.31 2.02 -0.73
C LEU A 263 26.74 3.28 -0.04
N GLN A 264 27.47 4.39 -0.07
CA GLN A 264 27.03 5.67 0.50
C GLN A 264 25.78 6.27 -0.15
N LYS A 265 25.37 5.77 -1.32
CA LYS A 265 24.16 6.19 -2.03
C LYS A 265 22.99 5.22 -1.81
N ILE A 266 23.19 4.17 -1.03
CA ILE A 266 22.17 3.20 -0.65
C ILE A 266 21.71 3.55 0.77
N LYS A 267 20.44 3.92 0.89
CA LYS A 267 19.78 4.26 2.15
C LYS A 267 18.96 3.06 2.60
N LEU A 268 19.21 2.62 3.82
CA LEU A 268 18.60 1.44 4.42
C LEU A 268 17.85 1.84 5.68
N GLU A 269 16.63 1.35 5.84
CA GLU A 269 15.82 1.60 7.04
C GLU A 269 15.18 0.30 7.55
N ASN A 270 15.39 0.00 8.82
CA ASN A 270 14.79 -1.14 9.50
C ASN A 270 14.45 -0.77 10.96
N LYS A 271 13.55 0.20 11.12
CA LYS A 271 13.07 0.67 12.41
C LYS A 271 11.92 -0.20 12.90
N PRO A 272 11.79 -0.49 14.21
CA PRO A 272 10.59 -1.09 14.74
C PRO A 272 9.42 -0.10 14.65
N GLY A 273 8.20 -0.64 14.70
CA GLY A 273 7.01 0.18 14.91
C GLY A 273 6.88 0.66 16.35
N LEU A 274 5.99 1.62 16.56
CA LEU A 274 5.60 2.14 17.87
C LEU A 274 4.38 1.44 18.45
N ALA A 275 4.36 1.26 19.77
CA ALA A 275 3.23 0.67 20.48
C ALA A 275 1.98 1.57 20.46
N GLY A 276 0.81 0.94 20.31
CA GLY A 276 -0.47 1.60 20.51
C GLY A 276 -0.72 1.96 21.97
N LYS A 277 -1.39 3.08 22.21
CA LYS A 277 -1.77 3.55 23.55
C LYS A 277 -2.99 2.83 24.08
N ALA A 278 -3.12 2.79 25.40
CA ALA A 278 -4.35 2.33 26.04
C ALA A 278 -5.50 3.35 25.91
N GLY A 279 -6.72 2.83 25.74
CA GLY A 279 -7.94 3.58 25.94
C GLY A 279 -8.26 3.75 27.43
N LYS A 280 -8.88 4.87 27.78
CA LYS A 280 -9.33 5.13 29.16
C LYS A 280 -10.67 4.46 29.46
N GLY A 281 -10.86 4.01 30.69
CA GLY A 281 -12.15 3.59 31.21
C GLY A 281 -13.17 4.74 31.21
N GLY A 282 -14.41 4.40 30.92
CA GLY A 282 -15.54 5.31 31.02
C GLY A 282 -15.94 5.52 32.48
N TYR A 283 -16.49 6.69 32.79
CA TYR A 283 -17.04 6.95 34.13
C TYR A 283 -18.37 6.22 34.35
N GLY A 284 -18.60 5.76 35.57
CA GLY A 284 -19.92 5.31 36.02
C GLY A 284 -20.90 6.47 36.14
N GLY A 285 -22.16 6.21 35.87
CA GLY A 285 -23.26 7.15 36.09
C GLY A 285 -23.60 7.25 37.57
N SER A 286 -24.09 8.40 38.02
CA SER A 286 -24.57 8.56 39.40
C SER A 286 -25.92 7.87 39.60
N GLY A 287 -26.15 7.23 40.74
CA GLY A 287 -27.46 6.76 41.16
C GLY A 287 -28.42 7.92 41.39
N GLY A 288 -29.71 7.68 41.13
CA GLY A 288 -30.74 8.69 41.34
C GLY A 288 -30.86 9.06 42.81
N SER A 289 -31.04 10.35 43.11
CA SER A 289 -31.45 10.83 44.44
C SER A 289 -32.66 10.08 44.99
N GLY A 290 -32.61 9.76 46.29
CA GLY A 290 -33.72 9.17 47.03
C GLY A 290 -34.85 10.17 47.29
N SER A 291 -35.85 9.71 48.04
CA SER A 291 -36.98 10.49 48.56
C SER A 291 -37.24 10.09 50.01
N ASN A 292 -38.29 10.61 50.65
CA ASN A 292 -38.56 10.31 52.06
C ASN A 292 -38.89 8.83 52.29
N GLN A 293 -39.46 8.16 51.30
CA GLN A 293 -39.83 6.75 51.37
C GLN A 293 -38.80 5.79 50.75
N TYR A 294 -37.86 6.29 49.94
CA TYR A 294 -36.94 5.44 49.19
C TYR A 294 -35.50 5.96 49.23
N PRO A 295 -34.51 5.07 49.46
CA PRO A 295 -33.11 5.47 49.47
C PRO A 295 -32.63 5.91 48.07
N ARG A 296 -31.48 6.60 48.05
CA ARG A 296 -30.74 6.92 46.82
C ARG A 296 -30.30 5.63 46.12
N GLY A 297 -30.31 5.63 44.79
CA GLY A 297 -29.69 4.58 43.98
C GLY A 297 -28.17 4.58 44.11
N GLN A 298 -27.55 3.44 43.88
CA GLN A 298 -26.10 3.29 43.91
C GLN A 298 -25.47 3.94 42.67
N ASP A 299 -24.29 4.54 42.83
CA ASP A 299 -23.49 5.02 41.70
C ASP A 299 -22.89 3.82 40.96
N GLY A 300 -22.85 3.92 39.63
CA GLY A 300 -22.15 2.96 38.78
C GLY A 300 -20.65 3.05 38.98
N ARG A 301 -19.95 1.95 38.71
CA ARG A 301 -18.49 1.87 38.81
C ARG A 301 -17.85 2.48 37.56
N ASN A 302 -16.68 3.09 37.73
CA ASN A 302 -15.86 3.46 36.58
C ASN A 302 -15.31 2.20 35.92
N GLY A 303 -15.20 2.22 34.58
CA GLY A 303 -14.48 1.21 33.84
C GLY A 303 -12.98 1.30 34.08
N ALA A 304 -12.28 0.19 33.85
CA ALA A 304 -10.83 0.16 33.90
C ALA A 304 -10.21 0.77 32.64
N ASP A 305 -9.05 1.40 32.79
CA ASP A 305 -8.20 1.76 31.66
C ASP A 305 -7.64 0.48 31.00
N GLY A 306 -7.42 0.55 29.69
CA GLY A 306 -6.72 -0.51 28.95
C GLY A 306 -5.22 -0.54 29.28
N ILE A 307 -4.54 -1.50 28.66
CA ILE A 307 -3.09 -1.66 28.77
C ILE A 307 -2.45 -1.18 27.46
N PRO A 308 -1.39 -0.36 27.50
CA PRO A 308 -0.65 0.00 26.29
C PRO A 308 -0.04 -1.24 25.62
N GLY A 309 0.15 -1.17 24.31
CA GLY A 309 0.85 -2.20 23.56
C GLY A 309 2.34 -2.25 23.90
N LYS A 310 3.03 -3.24 23.33
CA LYS A 310 4.48 -3.37 23.42
C LYS A 310 5.15 -2.77 22.18
N GLU A 311 6.29 -2.12 22.39
CA GLU A 311 7.12 -1.60 21.30
C GLU A 311 7.68 -2.74 20.45
N GLY A 312 7.91 -2.46 19.17
CA GLY A 312 8.54 -3.39 18.26
C GLY A 312 10.03 -3.59 18.59
N ILE A 313 10.57 -4.74 18.24
CA ILE A 313 11.98 -5.05 18.42
C ILE A 313 12.78 -4.54 17.22
N VAL A 314 13.88 -3.84 17.51
CA VAL A 314 14.87 -3.44 16.52
C VAL A 314 15.57 -4.70 15.99
N ALA A 315 15.56 -4.90 14.68
CA ALA A 315 16.36 -5.93 14.04
C ALA A 315 17.86 -5.61 14.16
N PRO A 316 18.77 -6.59 14.04
CA PRO A 316 20.17 -6.31 13.75
C PRO A 316 20.27 -5.29 12.61
N GLY A 317 21.19 -4.34 12.73
CA GLY A 317 21.44 -3.35 11.67
C GLY A 317 21.70 -4.04 10.33
N PRO A 318 21.46 -3.37 9.19
CA PRO A 318 21.62 -3.98 7.88
C PRO A 318 23.01 -4.62 7.72
N GLY A 319 23.02 -5.91 7.40
CA GLY A 319 24.26 -6.65 7.17
C GLY A 319 24.72 -6.43 5.73
N ILE A 320 25.93 -5.90 5.54
CA ILE A 320 26.49 -5.66 4.19
C ILE A 320 27.70 -6.58 3.99
N MET A 321 27.65 -7.38 2.94
CA MET A 321 28.72 -8.26 2.50
C MET A 321 29.16 -7.86 1.09
N VAL A 322 30.44 -7.50 0.98
CA VAL A 322 31.09 -7.28 -0.32
C VAL A 322 31.59 -8.63 -0.83
N VAL A 323 31.25 -8.97 -2.06
CA VAL A 323 31.59 -10.27 -2.68
C VAL A 323 32.24 -10.06 -4.04
N GLU A 324 33.09 -11.00 -4.46
CA GLU A 324 33.76 -10.90 -5.77
C GLU A 324 32.78 -11.02 -6.93
N LYS A 325 31.78 -11.90 -6.83
CA LYS A 325 30.81 -12.13 -7.89
C LYS A 325 29.52 -12.69 -7.35
N ILE A 326 28.39 -12.18 -7.85
CA ILE A 326 27.07 -12.68 -7.50
C ILE A 326 26.54 -13.55 -8.65
N GLN A 327 26.35 -14.84 -8.38
CA GLN A 327 25.59 -15.73 -9.26
C GLN A 327 24.12 -15.76 -8.82
N VAL A 328 23.34 -14.75 -9.20
CA VAL A 328 21.87 -14.82 -9.05
C VAL A 328 21.29 -15.61 -10.22
N ILE A 329 20.62 -16.72 -9.94
CA ILE A 329 19.77 -17.42 -10.90
C ILE A 329 18.41 -16.73 -10.87
N TYR A 330 18.03 -16.10 -11.99
CA TYR A 330 16.76 -15.37 -12.14
C TYR A 330 15.61 -16.28 -12.55
#